data_AF-A0A357AWD2-F1
#
_entry.id   AF-A0A357AWD2-F1
#
_cell.length_a   1.000
_cell.length_b   1.000
_cell.length_c   1.000
_cell.angle_alpha   90.00
_cell.angle_beta   90.00
_cell.angle_gamma   90.00
#
_symmetry.space_group_name_H-M   'P 1'
#
loop_
_entity.id
_entity.type
_entity.pdbx_description
1 polymer ?
#
loop_
_entity_poly.entity_id
_entity_poly.type
_entity_poly.pdbx_seq_one_letter_code
_entity_poly.pdbx_strand_id
1 'polypeptide(L)'
;MRSILAVLLALCLAAPAAAEQAGPDDMNRCLCVAALSRLLCKKQNEMAFVLKSGEALYTYNVHYAAGEARFTCAVTESAIYVRGDTSPKILRTIPYTFDPSNMCGTFSLRLPECAIGGEVKCCGVKTAKQIKQDKEDAFWNRPVPEILQDELRTGTFGKPEETGEPAPATPSGSTPAKP
;
A
#
# COMPACT_ATOMS: atom_id res chain seq x y z
N MET A 1 -34.58 -26.59 33.72
CA MET A 1 -34.09 -27.15 32.43
C MET A 1 -33.99 -26.13 31.31
N ARG A 2 -34.94 -25.19 31.13
CA ARG A 2 -34.84 -24.11 30.12
C ARG A 2 -33.65 -23.15 30.32
N SER A 3 -33.29 -22.88 31.56
CA SER A 3 -32.21 -21.92 31.89
C SER A 3 -30.80 -22.45 31.61
N ILE A 4 -30.62 -23.78 31.52
CA ILE A 4 -29.32 -24.39 31.23
C ILE A 4 -29.02 -24.34 29.72
N LEU A 5 -30.06 -24.46 28.90
CA LEU A 5 -29.95 -24.35 27.43
C LEU A 5 -29.55 -22.94 26.98
N ALA A 6 -30.02 -21.91 27.68
CA ALA A 6 -29.71 -20.51 27.38
C ALA A 6 -28.23 -20.16 27.65
N VAL A 7 -27.62 -20.77 28.68
CA VAL A 7 -26.20 -20.53 29.02
C VAL A 7 -25.27 -21.24 28.03
N LEU A 8 -25.64 -22.43 27.55
CA LEU A 8 -24.89 -23.15 26.51
C LEU A 8 -24.95 -22.45 25.16
N LEU A 9 -26.09 -21.84 24.79
CA LEU A 9 -26.21 -21.11 23.53
C LEU A 9 -25.40 -19.80 23.54
N ALA A 10 -25.31 -19.12 24.67
CA ALA A 10 -24.52 -17.89 24.82
C ALA A 10 -22.99 -18.16 24.76
N LEU A 11 -22.55 -19.36 25.14
CA LEU A 11 -21.14 -19.73 25.08
C LEU A 11 -20.65 -20.05 23.64
N CYS A 12 -21.56 -20.40 22.73
CA CYS A 12 -21.23 -20.69 21.32
C CYS A 12 -21.10 -19.42 20.45
N LEU A 13 -21.48 -18.24 20.93
CA LEU A 13 -21.36 -16.96 20.21
C LEU A 13 -20.04 -16.22 20.50
N ALA A 14 -19.20 -16.75 21.38
CA ALA A 14 -17.80 -16.32 21.49
C ALA A 14 -17.00 -16.92 20.34
N ALA A 15 -17.25 -16.44 19.12
CA ALA A 15 -16.37 -16.70 17.99
C ALA A 15 -14.96 -16.23 18.39
N PRO A 16 -13.92 -17.06 18.23
CA PRO A 16 -12.56 -16.57 18.36
C PRO A 16 -12.40 -15.49 17.31
N ALA A 17 -12.06 -14.27 17.74
CA ALA A 17 -11.65 -13.23 16.81
C ALA A 17 -10.50 -13.81 15.99
N ALA A 18 -10.80 -14.22 14.76
CA ALA A 18 -9.78 -14.58 13.79
C ALA A 18 -8.87 -13.36 13.72
N ALA A 19 -7.58 -13.56 13.93
CA ALA A 19 -6.62 -12.48 13.79
C ALA A 19 -6.69 -12.02 12.32
N GLU A 20 -7.47 -10.96 12.07
CA GLU A 20 -7.65 -10.40 10.74
C GLU A 20 -6.28 -10.01 10.20
N GLN A 21 -5.95 -10.56 9.03
CA GLN A 21 -4.72 -10.24 8.34
C GLN A 21 -4.80 -8.77 7.90
N ALA A 22 -3.97 -7.92 8.49
CA ALA A 22 -4.05 -6.46 8.34
C ALA A 22 -3.62 -5.89 6.97
N GLY A 23 -3.38 -6.75 5.99
CA GLY A 23 -2.98 -6.31 4.67
C GLY A 23 -2.48 -7.43 3.74
N PRO A 24 -2.07 -7.05 2.53
CA PRO A 24 -1.70 -8.00 1.49
C PRO A 24 -0.43 -8.77 1.86
N ASP A 25 -0.33 -10.02 1.41
CA ASP A 25 0.74 -10.94 1.78
C ASP A 25 2.15 -10.40 1.49
N ASP A 26 2.33 -9.72 0.37
CA ASP A 26 3.63 -9.15 -0.02
C ASP A 26 4.08 -8.06 0.95
N MET A 27 3.14 -7.23 1.42
CA MET A 27 3.40 -6.22 2.43
C MET A 27 3.81 -6.88 3.74
N ASN A 28 3.03 -7.86 4.20
CA ASN A 28 3.28 -8.53 5.48
C ASN A 28 4.63 -9.26 5.47
N ARG A 29 4.98 -9.92 4.37
CA ARG A 29 6.30 -10.55 4.20
C ARG A 29 7.43 -9.52 4.23
N CYS A 30 7.26 -8.38 3.56
CA CYS A 30 8.24 -7.29 3.61
C CYS A 30 8.41 -6.75 5.04
N LEU A 31 7.31 -6.51 5.76
CA LEU A 31 7.33 -6.03 7.14
C LEU A 31 8.06 -7.00 8.05
N CYS A 32 7.75 -8.30 7.94
CA CYS A 32 8.40 -9.35 8.72
C CYS A 32 9.91 -9.44 8.47
N VAL A 33 10.33 -9.46 7.20
CA VAL A 33 11.75 -9.51 6.84
C VAL A 33 12.49 -8.26 7.33
N ALA A 34 11.90 -7.07 7.13
CA ALA A 34 12.53 -5.82 7.55
C ALA A 34 12.59 -5.66 9.08
N ALA A 35 11.62 -6.22 9.80
CA ALA A 35 11.60 -6.25 11.26
C ALA A 35 12.68 -7.20 11.78
N LEU A 36 12.72 -8.42 11.27
CA LEU A 36 13.76 -9.39 11.60
C LEU A 36 15.16 -8.86 11.27
N SER A 37 15.34 -8.21 10.12
CA SER A 37 16.64 -7.69 9.69
C SER A 37 17.20 -6.67 10.69
N ARG A 38 16.32 -5.84 11.26
CA ARG A 38 16.67 -4.86 12.29
C ARG A 38 16.90 -5.50 13.65
N LEU A 39 16.08 -6.48 14.03
CA LEU A 39 16.22 -7.19 15.30
C LEU A 39 17.51 -8.02 15.39
N LEU A 40 17.88 -8.68 14.30
CA LEU A 40 19.06 -9.56 14.23
C LEU A 40 20.30 -8.84 13.71
N CYS A 41 20.17 -7.56 13.35
CA CYS A 41 21.19 -6.78 12.65
C CYS A 41 21.81 -7.48 11.44
N LYS A 42 20.97 -8.12 10.64
CA LYS A 42 21.34 -8.86 9.43
C LYS A 42 20.72 -8.25 8.20
N LYS A 43 21.28 -8.53 7.03
CA LYS A 43 20.68 -8.08 5.77
C LYS A 43 19.43 -8.91 5.46
N GLN A 44 18.49 -8.31 4.75
CA GLN A 44 17.22 -8.94 4.41
C GLN A 44 17.40 -10.20 3.53
N ASN A 45 18.44 -10.23 2.69
CA ASN A 45 18.76 -11.37 1.83
C ASN A 45 19.33 -12.58 2.58
N GLU A 46 19.69 -12.44 3.87
CA GLU A 46 20.11 -13.55 4.72
C GLU A 46 18.91 -14.27 5.36
N MET A 47 17.69 -13.84 5.07
CA MET A 47 16.45 -14.39 5.64
C MET A 47 15.79 -15.29 4.62
N ALA A 48 15.86 -16.60 4.86
CA ALA A 48 15.21 -17.59 4.01
C ALA A 48 13.76 -17.75 4.45
N PHE A 49 12.83 -17.34 3.60
CA PHE A 49 11.41 -17.63 3.81
C PHE A 49 11.17 -19.14 3.69
N VAL A 50 10.51 -19.71 4.70
CA VAL A 50 10.23 -21.15 4.76
C VAL A 50 8.81 -21.42 4.29
N LEU A 51 7.84 -20.88 5.03
CA LEU A 51 6.42 -21.11 4.75
C LEU A 51 5.55 -20.04 5.41
N LYS A 52 4.32 -19.94 4.92
CA LYS A 52 3.20 -19.26 5.58
C LYS A 52 2.33 -20.34 6.24
N SER A 53 2.03 -20.17 7.53
CA SER A 53 1.13 -21.05 8.28
C SER A 53 -0.15 -20.28 8.62
N GLY A 54 -1.31 -20.83 8.26
CA GLY A 54 -2.58 -20.12 8.41
C GLY A 54 -2.61 -18.79 7.63
N GLU A 55 -3.34 -17.81 8.16
CA GLU A 55 -3.56 -16.54 7.47
C GLU A 55 -2.50 -15.48 7.76
N ALA A 56 -1.87 -15.46 8.94
CA ALA A 56 -1.00 -14.33 9.33
C ALA A 56 0.42 -14.71 9.78
N LEU A 57 0.80 -16.00 9.77
CA LEU A 57 2.05 -16.47 10.36
C LEU A 57 3.09 -16.80 9.26
N TYR A 58 4.25 -16.16 9.32
CA TYR A 58 5.35 -16.33 8.37
C TYR A 58 6.59 -16.86 9.09
N THR A 59 7.15 -17.96 8.59
CA THR A 59 8.34 -18.57 9.18
C THR A 59 9.57 -18.31 8.31
N TYR A 60 10.68 -17.96 8.96
CA TYR A 60 11.97 -17.65 8.35
C TYR A 60 13.08 -18.42 9.03
N ASN A 61 14.02 -18.92 8.25
CA ASN A 61 15.30 -19.43 8.74
C ASN A 61 16.36 -18.35 8.54
N VAL A 62 17.20 -18.16 9.55
CA VAL A 62 18.32 -17.20 9.53
C VAL A 62 19.53 -17.89 10.15
N HIS A 63 20.68 -17.80 9.48
CA HIS A 63 21.93 -18.27 10.09
C HIS A 63 22.36 -17.26 11.16
N TYR A 64 22.35 -17.69 12.44
CA TYR A 64 22.65 -16.84 13.58
C TYR A 64 23.69 -17.50 14.49
N ALA A 65 24.74 -16.75 14.83
CA ALA A 65 25.90 -17.25 15.55
C ALA A 65 26.54 -18.48 14.89
N ALA A 66 26.35 -19.67 15.45
CA ALA A 66 26.98 -20.92 15.01
C ALA A 66 26.02 -21.90 14.31
N GLY A 67 24.76 -21.52 14.08
CA GLY A 67 23.76 -22.43 13.52
C GLY A 67 22.57 -21.75 12.88
N GLU A 68 21.65 -22.57 12.36
CA GLU A 68 20.37 -22.08 11.84
C GLU A 68 19.41 -21.79 13.00
N ALA A 69 18.84 -20.60 12.98
CA ALA A 69 17.78 -20.19 13.88
C ALA A 69 16.48 -19.98 13.08
N ARG A 70 15.37 -20.42 13.66
CA ARG A 70 14.03 -20.26 13.10
C ARG A 70 13.28 -19.16 13.83
N PHE A 71 12.71 -18.26 13.05
CA PHE A 71 11.88 -17.17 13.52
C PHE A 71 10.52 -17.23 12.87
N THR A 72 9.51 -16.90 13.66
CA THR A 72 8.14 -16.79 13.24
C THR A 72 7.68 -15.36 13.43
N CYS A 73 7.04 -14.80 12.41
CA CYS A 73 6.54 -13.44 12.40
C CYS A 73 5.05 -13.42 12.08
N ALA A 74 4.27 -12.63 12.79
CA ALA A 74 2.87 -12.37 12.50
C ALA A 74 2.61 -10.87 12.39
N VAL A 75 1.82 -10.48 11.40
CA VAL A 75 1.38 -9.08 11.24
C VAL A 75 -0.11 -9.02 11.58
N THR A 76 -0.44 -8.22 12.57
CA THR A 76 -1.83 -7.90 13.00
C THR A 76 -2.14 -6.46 12.63
N GLU A 77 -3.32 -5.93 12.93
CA GLU A 77 -3.71 -4.55 12.55
C GLU A 77 -2.82 -3.44 13.11
N SER A 78 -2.22 -3.65 14.28
CA SER A 78 -1.49 -2.62 15.01
C SER A 78 -0.01 -2.93 15.24
N ALA A 79 0.37 -4.20 15.13
CA ALA A 79 1.71 -4.63 15.48
C ALA A 79 2.21 -5.82 14.66
N ILE A 80 3.53 -5.84 14.51
CA ILE A 80 4.31 -6.97 14.01
C ILE A 80 4.84 -7.73 15.22
N TYR A 81 4.46 -9.00 15.35
CA TYR A 81 4.95 -9.91 16.37
C TYR A 81 6.07 -10.75 15.81
N VAL A 82 7.21 -10.79 16.48
CA VAL A 82 8.35 -11.63 16.12
C VAL A 82 8.66 -12.56 17.29
N ARG A 83 8.74 -13.86 16.99
CA ARG A 83 9.09 -14.93 17.92
C ARG A 83 10.27 -15.73 17.36
N GLY A 84 11.30 -15.96 18.17
CA GLY A 84 12.33 -16.97 17.90
C GLY A 84 11.88 -18.32 18.45
N ASP A 85 11.77 -19.32 17.58
CA ASP A 85 11.39 -20.68 17.96
C ASP A 85 12.59 -21.47 18.49
N THR A 86 13.78 -21.14 18.00
CA THR A 86 15.07 -21.67 18.46
C THR A 86 15.85 -20.60 19.22
N SER A 87 16.98 -20.97 19.84
CA SER A 87 17.88 -19.96 20.44
C SER A 87 18.39 -19.00 19.34
N PRO A 88 18.30 -17.67 19.52
CA PRO A 88 17.78 -16.94 20.67
C PRO A 88 16.24 -16.85 20.71
N LYS A 89 15.66 -17.07 21.90
CA LYS A 89 14.22 -16.88 22.16
C LYS A 89 13.88 -15.39 22.20
N ILE A 90 13.78 -14.78 21.03
CA ILE A 90 13.37 -13.38 20.88
C ILE A 90 11.85 -13.33 20.91
N LEU A 91 11.27 -12.46 21.73
CA LEU A 91 9.87 -12.09 21.63
C LEU A 91 9.78 -10.57 21.56
N ARG A 92 9.32 -10.06 20.42
CA ARG A 92 9.23 -8.62 20.18
C ARG A 92 7.91 -8.27 19.52
N THR A 93 7.32 -7.20 20.01
CA THR A 93 6.15 -6.56 19.40
C THR A 93 6.61 -5.21 18.88
N ILE A 94 6.49 -5.00 17.58
CA ILE A 94 6.91 -3.78 16.89
C ILE A 94 5.64 -3.08 16.42
N PRO A 95 5.33 -1.89 16.96
CA PRO A 95 4.19 -1.12 16.46
C PRO A 95 4.45 -0.68 15.02
N TYR A 96 3.42 -0.67 14.20
CA TYR A 96 3.47 -0.13 12.84
C TYR A 96 2.18 0.59 12.50
N THR A 97 2.24 1.43 11.47
CA THR A 97 1.09 2.16 10.94
C THR A 97 0.74 1.62 9.57
N PHE A 98 -0.53 1.25 9.36
CA PHE A 98 -1.05 0.84 8.06
C PHE A 98 -1.74 2.01 7.37
N ASP A 99 -1.29 2.35 6.16
CA ASP A 99 -1.97 3.28 5.25
C ASP A 99 -2.80 2.49 4.23
N PRO A 100 -4.15 2.47 4.37
CA PRO A 100 -5.03 1.72 3.47
C PRO A 100 -5.07 2.31 2.06
N SER A 101 -4.73 3.59 1.88
CA SER A 101 -4.78 4.26 0.56
C SER A 101 -3.67 3.75 -0.35
N ASN A 102 -2.48 3.58 0.23
CA ASN A 102 -1.31 3.08 -0.48
C ASN A 102 -1.07 1.59 -0.26
N MET A 103 -1.85 0.94 0.60
CA MET A 103 -1.65 -0.44 1.05
C MET A 103 -0.21 -0.65 1.54
N CYS A 104 0.28 0.32 2.32
CA CYS A 104 1.65 0.34 2.82
C CYS A 104 1.65 0.30 4.35
N GLY A 105 2.50 -0.54 4.92
CA GLY A 105 2.85 -0.51 6.33
C GLY A 105 4.16 0.23 6.55
N THR A 106 4.19 1.12 7.53
CA THR A 106 5.39 1.84 7.94
C THR A 106 5.70 1.59 9.41
N PHE A 107 6.95 1.26 9.73
CA PHE A 107 7.41 1.17 11.11
C PHE A 107 8.81 1.74 11.26
N SER A 108 9.17 2.14 12.48
CA SER A 108 10.54 2.56 12.80
C SER A 108 11.08 1.71 13.93
N LEU A 109 12.22 1.07 13.69
CA LEU A 109 12.92 0.29 14.69
C LEU A 109 14.42 0.59 14.59
N ARG A 110 14.97 1.11 15.68
CA ARG A 110 16.39 1.41 15.82
C ARG A 110 16.91 0.76 17.08
N LEU A 111 17.90 -0.11 16.94
CA LEU A 111 18.62 -0.70 18.06
C LEU A 111 19.98 -0.01 18.18
N PRO A 112 20.46 0.30 19.39
CA PRO A 112 21.73 1.02 19.59
C PRO A 112 22.93 0.24 19.04
N GLU A 113 22.86 -1.09 19.05
CA GLU A 113 23.91 -1.99 18.58
C GLU A 113 23.84 -2.27 17.07
N CYS A 114 22.87 -1.70 16.34
CA CYS A 114 22.66 -2.01 14.93
C CYS A 114 22.64 -0.78 14.01
N ALA A 115 23.55 -0.76 13.03
CA ALA A 115 23.63 0.28 12.02
C ALA A 115 22.48 0.27 10.99
N ILE A 116 21.73 -0.84 10.89
CA ILE A 116 20.65 -1.05 9.89
C ILE A 116 19.30 -0.48 10.40
N GLY A 117 19.28 0.20 11.55
CA GLY A 117 18.06 0.77 12.12
C GLY A 117 17.47 1.93 11.31
N GLY A 118 16.21 2.26 11.59
CA GLY A 118 15.48 3.38 10.98
C GLY A 118 14.07 3.02 10.54
N GLU A 119 13.44 3.93 9.81
CA GLU A 119 12.10 3.78 9.24
C GLU A 119 12.10 2.80 8.06
N VAL A 120 11.04 2.01 7.96
CA VAL A 120 10.75 1.07 6.88
C VAL A 120 9.38 1.40 6.35
N LYS A 121 9.28 1.44 5.02
CA LYS A 121 8.00 1.43 4.32
C LYS A 121 7.93 0.18 3.44
N CYS A 122 6.91 -0.63 3.66
CA CYS A 122 6.62 -1.82 2.88
C CYS A 122 5.25 -1.65 2.25
N CYS A 123 5.15 -1.81 0.93
CA CYS A 123 3.90 -1.65 0.19
C CYS A 123 3.52 -2.95 -0.49
N GLY A 124 2.23 -3.29 -0.45
CA GLY A 124 1.69 -4.43 -1.18
C GLY A 124 1.52 -4.14 -2.66
N VAL A 125 1.44 -5.21 -3.46
CA VAL A 125 1.07 -5.08 -4.88
C VAL A 125 -0.40 -4.66 -4.96
N LYS A 126 -0.67 -3.49 -5.54
CA LYS A 126 -2.04 -3.04 -5.81
C LYS A 126 -2.72 -4.00 -6.79
N THR A 127 -3.97 -4.37 -6.54
CA THR A 127 -4.72 -5.23 -7.45
C THR A 127 -5.01 -4.51 -8.77
N ALA A 128 -5.17 -5.26 -9.87
CA ALA A 128 -5.45 -4.69 -11.19
C ALA A 128 -6.71 -3.79 -11.22
N LYS A 129 -7.70 -4.04 -10.35
CA LYS A 129 -8.89 -3.18 -10.18
C LYS A 129 -8.53 -1.83 -9.55
N GLN A 130 -7.70 -1.83 -8.52
CA GLN A 130 -7.25 -0.60 -7.86
C GLN A 130 -6.34 0.23 -8.76
N ILE A 131 -5.49 -0.42 -9.56
CA ILE A 131 -4.66 0.30 -10.55
C ILE A 131 -5.53 1.01 -11.59
N LYS A 132 -6.65 0.39 -12.00
CA LYS A 132 -7.61 1.03 -12.92
C LYS A 132 -8.31 2.21 -12.25
N GLN A 133 -8.79 2.03 -11.02
CA GLN A 133 -9.44 3.10 -10.26
C GLN A 133 -8.49 4.29 -10.04
N ASP A 134 -7.26 4.04 -9.59
CA ASP A 134 -6.24 5.09 -9.41
C ASP A 134 -5.96 5.84 -10.71
N LYS A 135 -5.97 5.16 -11.86
CA LYS A 135 -5.79 5.79 -13.18
C LYS A 135 -7.00 6.62 -13.60
N GLU A 136 -8.21 6.15 -13.30
CA GLU A 136 -9.44 6.90 -13.55
C GLU A 136 -9.50 8.15 -12.66
N ASP A 137 -9.21 8.01 -11.37
CA ASP A 137 -9.16 9.12 -10.43
C ASP A 137 -8.07 10.12 -10.81
N ALA A 138 -6.87 9.65 -11.18
CA ALA A 138 -5.80 10.51 -11.67
C ALA A 138 -6.15 11.19 -13.00
N PHE A 139 -6.98 10.56 -13.84
CA PHE A 139 -7.46 11.16 -15.09
C PHE A 139 -8.44 12.30 -14.82
N TRP A 140 -9.41 12.10 -13.91
CA TRP A 140 -10.40 13.12 -13.55
C TRP A 140 -9.82 14.26 -12.73
N ASN A 141 -8.81 13.99 -11.90
CA ASN A 141 -8.13 14.99 -11.07
C ASN A 141 -6.86 15.56 -11.73
N ARG A 142 -6.74 15.47 -13.07
CA ARG A 142 -5.63 16.11 -13.78
C ARG A 142 -5.73 17.64 -13.61
N PRO A 143 -4.64 18.31 -13.22
CA PRO A 143 -4.63 19.77 -13.17
C PRO A 143 -4.94 20.32 -14.57
N VAL A 144 -5.77 21.36 -14.61
CA VAL A 144 -6.12 22.03 -15.86
C VAL A 144 -4.82 22.50 -16.54
N PRO A 145 -4.59 22.16 -17.83
CA PRO A 145 -3.40 22.59 -18.56
C PRO A 145 -3.16 24.11 -18.44
N GLU A 146 -1.90 24.52 -18.31
CA GLU A 146 -1.52 25.94 -18.14
C GLU A 146 -2.08 26.85 -19.23
N ILE A 147 -2.18 26.37 -20.48
CA ILE A 147 -2.74 27.11 -21.62
C ILE A 147 -4.19 27.56 -21.34
N LEU A 148 -5.00 26.67 -20.75
CA LEU A 148 -6.38 26.98 -20.39
C LEU A 148 -6.45 27.89 -19.15
N GLN A 149 -5.48 27.78 -18.25
CA GLN A 149 -5.39 28.68 -17.10
C GLN A 149 -5.02 30.11 -17.51
N ASP A 150 -4.14 30.26 -18.50
CA ASP A 150 -3.76 31.57 -19.04
C ASP A 150 -4.88 32.22 -19.84
N GLU A 151 -5.66 31.44 -20.60
CA GLU A 151 -6.86 31.93 -21.30
C GLU A 151 -8.03 32.25 -20.35
N LEU A 152 -8.21 31.47 -19.27
CA LEU A 152 -9.13 31.80 -18.18
C LEU A 152 -8.71 33.07 -17.44
N ARG A 153 -7.40 33.30 -17.26
CA ARG A 153 -6.84 34.51 -16.62
C ARG A 153 -6.94 35.74 -17.52
N THR A 154 -6.82 35.58 -18.85
CA THR A 154 -6.95 36.68 -19.82
C THR A 154 -8.40 37.00 -20.21
N GLY A 155 -9.37 36.17 -19.80
CA GLY A 155 -10.80 36.50 -19.88
C GLY A 155 -11.40 36.41 -21.29
N THR A 156 -10.77 35.65 -22.20
CA THR A 156 -11.18 35.58 -23.61
C THR A 156 -12.32 34.58 -23.87
N PHE A 157 -12.71 33.77 -22.88
CA PHE A 157 -13.82 32.83 -23.00
C PHE A 157 -15.18 33.55 -22.90
N GLY A 158 -15.78 33.82 -24.07
CA GLY A 158 -17.20 34.18 -24.17
C GLY A 158 -17.51 35.62 -24.55
N LYS A 159 -16.74 36.26 -25.45
CA LYS A 159 -17.25 37.46 -26.14
C LYS A 159 -18.15 36.99 -27.29
N PRO A 160 -19.48 37.21 -27.24
CA PRO A 160 -20.33 36.96 -28.39
C PRO A 160 -19.97 38.00 -29.45
N GLU A 161 -19.51 37.57 -30.62
CA GLU A 161 -19.53 38.44 -31.80
C GLU A 161 -21.00 38.60 -32.23
N GLU A 162 -21.66 39.65 -31.73
CA GLU A 162 -22.92 40.14 -32.28
C GLU A 162 -22.66 41.35 -33.18
N THR A 163 -22.66 41.06 -34.49
CA THR A 163 -23.29 41.78 -35.60
C THR A 163 -23.08 43.30 -35.78
N GLY A 164 -22.54 43.69 -36.95
CA GLY A 164 -22.56 45.06 -37.45
C GLY A 164 -22.21 45.23 -38.94
N GLU A 165 -23.12 44.78 -39.82
CA GLU A 165 -23.50 45.26 -41.18
C GLU A 165 -22.47 45.34 -42.38
N PRO A 166 -22.90 45.09 -43.65
CA PRO A 166 -22.02 44.68 -44.77
C PRO A 166 -21.74 45.75 -45.86
N ALA A 167 -20.85 45.34 -46.80
CA ALA A 167 -20.67 45.74 -48.22
C ALA A 167 -19.35 46.49 -48.55
N PRO A 168 -18.80 46.42 -49.81
CA PRO A 168 -19.38 45.89 -51.04
C PRO A 168 -18.49 44.89 -51.84
N ALA A 169 -19.03 44.45 -52.98
CA ALA A 169 -18.74 43.25 -53.77
C ALA A 169 -17.64 43.38 -54.87
N THR A 170 -16.86 42.29 -55.05
CA THR A 170 -16.25 41.66 -56.28
C THR A 170 -15.48 42.51 -57.33
N PRO A 171 -14.63 41.96 -58.25
CA PRO A 171 -14.66 40.65 -58.95
C PRO A 171 -13.33 39.81 -58.83
N SER A 172 -13.37 38.47 -58.83
CA SER A 172 -13.53 37.49 -59.95
C SER A 172 -12.23 37.16 -60.71
N GLY A 173 -11.93 35.85 -60.83
CA GLY A 173 -10.97 35.28 -61.78
C GLY A 173 -10.06 34.19 -61.19
N SER A 174 -10.48 32.91 -61.21
CA SER A 174 -9.95 31.84 -62.09
C SER A 174 -8.59 31.27 -61.62
N THR A 175 -8.36 29.98 -61.33
CA THR A 175 -8.94 28.69 -61.77
C THR A 175 -8.32 27.59 -60.88
N PRO A 176 -8.97 26.44 -60.63
CA PRO A 176 -8.29 25.26 -60.08
C PRO A 176 -7.67 24.41 -61.20
N ALA A 177 -6.50 23.82 -60.96
CA ALA A 177 -5.98 22.74 -61.78
C ALA A 177 -5.58 21.56 -60.89
N LYS A 178 -6.24 20.42 -61.11
CA LYS A 178 -5.82 19.06 -60.72
C LYS A 178 -6.47 18.12 -61.77
N PRO A 179 -5.84 17.03 -62.26
CA PRO A 179 -4.92 16.07 -61.62
C PRO A 179 -3.46 16.08 -62.08
#